data_AF-A0AAX0K8F0-F1
#
_entry.id   AF-A0AAX0K8F0-F1
#
_cell.length_a   1.000
_cell.length_b   1.000
_cell.length_c   1.000
_cell.angle_alpha   90.00
_cell.angle_beta   90.00
_cell.angle_gamma   90.00
#
_symmetry.space_group_name_H-M   'P 1'
#
loop_
_entity.id
_entity.type
_entity.pdbx_description
1 polymer ?
#
loop_
_entity_poly.entity_id
_entity_poly.type
_entity_poly.pdbx_seq_one_letter_code
_entity_poly.pdbx_strand_id
1 'polypeptide(L)'
;MRSGNCKCQTRNQKGVPMGNEKSLAHTRWNCKYHIVFAPKYRRQVFYREKRRAIGCILRKLCEWKSVRILEAECCADHIHMLQCLSKLSENV
;
A
#
# COMPACT_ATOMS: atom_id res chain seq x y z
N MET A 1 4.88 9.13 -0.82
CA MET A 1 4.35 8.48 0.41
C MET A 1 4.16 9.55 1.47
N ARG A 2 3.03 9.52 2.16
CA ARG A 2 2.72 10.49 3.22
C ARG A 2 3.51 10.15 4.49
N SER A 3 3.78 11.16 5.31
CA SER A 3 4.36 10.93 6.65
C SER A 3 3.23 10.44 7.53
N GLY A 4 3.26 9.18 7.94
CA GLY A 4 2.34 8.69 8.94
C GLY A 4 2.92 9.06 10.32
N ASN A 5 2.10 9.68 11.17
CA ASN A 5 2.39 9.76 12.59
C ASN A 5 1.61 8.62 13.25
N CYS A 6 2.08 7.38 13.08
CA CYS A 6 1.48 6.17 13.63
C CYS A 6 1.61 6.15 15.16
N LYS A 7 1.08 7.14 15.87
CA LYS A 7 0.66 6.91 17.26
C LYS A 7 -0.45 5.89 17.17
N CYS A 8 -0.37 4.84 17.99
CA CYS A 8 -1.39 3.81 18.18
C CYS A 8 -2.75 4.44 18.50
N GLN A 9 -3.41 4.97 17.49
CA GLN A 9 -4.83 5.19 17.55
C GLN A 9 -5.41 3.89 17.02
N THR A 10 -6.24 3.24 17.84
CA THR A 10 -7.48 2.60 17.39
C THR A 10 -8.29 3.64 16.60
N ARG A 11 -7.74 4.12 15.48
CA ARG A 11 -8.51 4.82 14.46
C ARG A 11 -9.34 3.70 13.87
N ASN A 12 -10.61 3.66 14.27
CA ASN A 12 -11.70 3.16 13.45
C ASN A 12 -11.24 3.25 12.01
N GLN A 13 -11.00 2.10 11.36
CA GLN A 13 -10.71 2.08 9.94
C GLN A 13 -11.85 2.87 9.32
N LYS A 14 -11.60 4.12 8.89
CA LYS A 14 -12.57 4.84 8.09
C LYS A 14 -12.70 3.94 6.88
N GLY A 15 -13.81 3.19 6.80
CA GLY A 15 -14.05 2.23 5.75
C GLY A 15 -13.77 2.95 4.44
N VAL A 16 -12.71 2.53 3.76
CA VAL A 16 -12.35 3.11 2.46
C VAL A 16 -13.60 2.95 1.59
N PRO A 17 -14.18 4.05 1.06
CA PRO A 17 -15.49 4.01 0.43
C PRO A 17 -15.53 2.87 -0.59
N MET A 18 -16.53 2.01 -0.44
CA MET A 18 -16.78 0.84 -1.27
C MET A 18 -17.19 1.28 -2.67
N GLY A 19 -16.20 1.67 -3.50
CA GLY A 19 -16.48 2.20 -4.84
C GLY A 19 -15.49 1.76 -5.92
N ASN A 20 -14.75 0.67 -5.71
CA ASN A 20 -13.80 0.16 -6.70
C ASN A 20 -13.99 -1.36 -6.91
N GLU A 21 -15.23 -1.79 -7.13
CA GLU A 21 -15.48 -3.15 -7.60
C GLU A 21 -14.89 -3.32 -9.00
N LYS A 22 -14.09 -4.37 -9.16
CA LYS A 22 -13.60 -4.81 -10.47
C LYS A 22 -14.52 -5.90 -10.96
N SER A 23 -14.82 -5.89 -12.26
CA SER A 23 -15.72 -6.85 -12.89
C SER A 23 -15.15 -7.34 -14.21
N LEU A 24 -15.21 -8.65 -14.40
CA LEU A 24 -15.13 -9.36 -15.67
C LEU A 24 -16.53 -9.90 -16.00
N ALA A 25 -16.71 -10.45 -17.21
CA ALA A 25 -17.98 -10.97 -17.71
C ALA A 25 -18.73 -11.89 -16.71
N HIS A 26 -17.99 -12.66 -15.91
CA HIS A 26 -18.57 -13.61 -14.94
C HIS A 26 -17.99 -13.51 -13.53
N THR A 27 -17.25 -12.45 -13.20
CA THR A 27 -16.62 -12.34 -11.87
C THR A 27 -16.53 -10.90 -11.42
N ARG A 28 -16.96 -10.64 -10.18
CA ARG A 28 -16.77 -9.35 -9.52
C ARG A 28 -15.85 -9.56 -8.32
N TRP A 29 -14.85 -8.71 -8.15
CA TRP A 29 -13.92 -8.80 -7.02
C TRP A 29 -13.56 -7.42 -6.49
N ASN A 30 -13.23 -7.39 -5.20
CA ASN A 30 -12.71 -6.22 -4.50
C ASN A 30 -11.54 -6.67 -3.63
N CYS A 31 -10.38 -6.86 -4.27
CA CYS A 31 -9.18 -7.34 -3.59
C CYS A 31 -8.37 -6.14 -3.10
N LYS A 32 -8.49 -5.83 -1.80
CA LYS A 32 -7.66 -4.85 -1.10
C LYS A 32 -6.71 -5.59 -0.18
N TYR A 33 -5.41 -5.34 -0.32
CA TYR A 33 -4.39 -5.92 0.54
C TYR A 33 -3.70 -4.83 1.34
N HIS A 34 -3.58 -5.07 2.64
CA HIS A 34 -2.80 -4.24 3.55
C HIS A 34 -1.45 -4.92 3.81
N ILE A 35 -0.40 -4.36 3.22
CA ILE A 35 0.97 -4.86 3.34
C ILE A 35 1.73 -3.95 4.30
N VAL A 36 2.34 -4.54 5.33
CA VAL A 36 3.15 -3.83 6.30
C VAL A 36 4.60 -4.28 6.18
N PHE A 37 5.51 -3.34 5.96
CA PHE A 37 6.95 -3.59 6.01
C PHE A 37 7.52 -3.08 7.31
N ALA A 38 8.08 -3.96 8.13
CA ALA A 38 8.82 -3.60 9.33
C ALA A 38 10.30 -4.00 9.17
N PRO A 39 11.26 -3.10 9.45
CA PRO A 39 12.67 -3.45 9.46
C PRO A 39 12.98 -4.31 10.70
N LYS A 40 14.00 -5.16 10.60
CA LYS A 40 14.49 -5.94 11.75
C LYS A 40 14.86 -4.98 12.89
N TYR A 41 14.36 -5.27 14.10
CA TYR A 41 14.47 -4.40 15.29
C TYR A 41 13.77 -3.04 15.18
N ARG A 42 12.84 -2.83 14.25
CA ARG A 42 12.04 -1.59 14.13
C ARG A 42 12.89 -0.30 14.06
N ARG A 43 14.10 -0.41 13.51
CA ARG A 43 15.02 0.73 13.38
C ARG A 43 14.41 1.82 12.49
N GLN A 44 14.64 3.09 12.85
CA GLN A 44 14.13 4.25 12.10
C GLN A 44 14.86 4.54 10.78
N VAL A 45 15.23 3.49 10.04
CA VAL A 45 16.03 3.56 8.81
C VAL A 45 15.24 4.20 7.66
N PHE A 46 13.92 4.14 7.71
CA PHE A 46 13.05 4.65 6.64
C PHE A 46 12.67 6.12 6.82
N TYR A 47 13.02 6.74 7.95
CA TYR A 47 12.61 8.10 8.29
C TYR A 47 13.51 9.16 7.64
N ARG A 48 12.97 10.38 7.48
CA ARG A 48 13.63 11.56 6.88
C ARG A 48 14.05 11.39 5.41
N GLU A 49 15.34 11.33 5.14
CA GLU A 49 15.94 11.44 3.80
C GLU A 49 15.67 10.22 2.94
N LYS A 50 15.75 9.02 3.54
CA LYS A 50 15.55 7.75 2.84
C LYS A 50 14.11 7.54 2.38
N ARG A 51 13.14 8.19 3.03
CA ARG A 51 11.71 8.09 2.71
C ARG A 51 11.39 8.41 1.25
N ARG A 52 12.03 9.45 0.69
CA ARG A 52 11.77 9.88 -0.70
C ARG A 52 12.26 8.81 -1.68
N ALA A 53 13.48 8.31 -1.48
CA ALA A 53 14.09 7.27 -2.29
C ALA A 53 13.27 5.97 -2.24
N ILE A 54 12.96 5.48 -1.04
CA ILE A 54 12.17 4.25 -0.83
C ILE A 54 10.80 4.38 -1.48
N GLY A 55 10.14 5.53 -1.29
CA GLY A 55 8.85 5.78 -1.91
C GLY A 55 8.92 5.80 -3.44
N CYS A 56 10.01 6.24 -4.05
CA CYS A 56 10.21 6.18 -5.50
C CYS A 56 10.41 4.73 -5.98
N ILE A 57 11.21 3.95 -5.26
CA ILE A 57 11.45 2.53 -5.58
C ILE A 57 10.14 1.75 -5.51
N LEU A 58 9.36 1.92 -4.43
CA LEU A 58 8.09 1.22 -4.26
C LEU A 58 7.06 1.62 -5.33
N ARG A 59 7.03 2.88 -5.77
CA ARG A 59 6.18 3.29 -6.91
C ARG A 59 6.57 2.58 -8.20
N LYS A 60 7.87 2.58 -8.55
CA LYS A 60 8.38 1.88 -9.73
C LYS A 60 8.07 0.38 -9.69
N LEU A 61 8.22 -0.25 -8.52
CA LEU A 61 7.90 -1.68 -8.35
C LEU A 61 6.40 -1.97 -8.55
N CYS A 62 5.52 -1.11 -8.04
CA CYS A 62 4.08 -1.25 -8.25
C CYS A 62 3.67 -1.00 -9.70
N GLU A 63 4.32 -0.05 -10.39
CA GLU A 63 4.15 0.18 -11.83
C GLU A 63 4.53 -1.08 -12.63
N TRP A 64 5.68 -1.69 -12.34
CA TRP A 64 6.11 -2.92 -13.01
C TRP A 64 5.17 -4.09 -12.78
N LYS A 65 4.64 -4.25 -11.56
CA LYS A 65 3.69 -5.32 -11.24
C LYS A 65 2.25 -4.99 -11.63
N SER A 66 1.98 -3.85 -12.27
CA SER A 66 0.63 -3.39 -12.62
C SER A 66 -0.34 -3.39 -11.43
N VAL A 67 0.18 -3.09 -10.23
CA VAL A 67 -0.60 -3.02 -8.98
C VAL A 67 -0.97 -1.58 -8.71
N ARG A 68 -2.26 -1.32 -8.44
CA ARG A 68 -2.73 0.01 -8.08
C ARG A 68 -2.48 0.27 -6.59
N ILE A 69 -1.69 1.29 -6.28
CA ILE A 69 -1.53 1.80 -4.91
C ILE A 69 -2.75 2.67 -4.58
N LEU A 70 -3.48 2.34 -3.52
CA LEU A 70 -4.58 3.15 -3.00
C LEU A 70 -4.04 4.17 -1.99
N GLU A 71 -3.35 3.68 -0.97
CA GLU A 71 -2.77 4.51 0.09
C GLU A 71 -1.40 3.95 0.46
N ALA A 72 -0.45 4.86 0.77
CA ALA A 72 0.87 4.46 1.21
C ALA A 72 1.44 5.47 2.21
N GLU A 73 1.60 5.01 3.44
CA GLU A 73 2.07 5.78 4.58
C GLU A 73 3.39 5.21 5.09
N CYS A 74 4.35 6.09 5.32
CA CYS A 74 5.63 5.71 5.91
C CYS A 74 5.67 6.24 7.35
N CYS A 75 5.75 5.33 8.31
CA CYS A 75 6.00 5.63 9.71
C CYS A 75 7.48 5.39 10.03
N ALA A 76 7.91 5.77 11.23
CA ALA A 76 9.32 5.70 11.60
C ALA A 76 9.83 4.26 11.67
N ASP A 77 9.02 3.35 12.21
CA ASP A 77 9.38 1.96 12.46
C ASP A 77 8.75 0.96 11.48
N HIS A 78 7.80 1.38 10.63
CA HIS A 78 7.17 0.52 9.63
C HIS A 78 6.52 1.34 8.49
N ILE A 79 6.22 0.66 7.38
CA ILE A 79 5.54 1.23 6.20
C ILE A 79 4.21 0.52 6.00
N HIS A 80 3.13 1.28 5.89
CA HIS A 80 1.80 0.80 5.53
C HIS A 80 1.56 1.03 4.04
N MET A 81 1.15 -0.03 3.33
CA MET A 81 0.68 0.08 1.96
C MET A 81 -0.67 -0.60 1.81
N LEU A 82 -1.63 0.12 1.27
CA LEU A 82 -2.89 -0.41 0.80
C LEU A 82 -2.85 -0.48 -0.73
N GLN A 83 -2.96 -1.70 -1.25
CA GLN A 83 -2.92 -1.94 -2.69
C GLN A 83 -4.17 -2.67 -3.17
N CYS A 84 -4.52 -2.45 -4.43
CA CYS A 84 -5.57 -3.16 -5.13
C CYS A 84 -5.02 -3.79 -6.41
N LEU A 85 -5.33 -5.06 -6.62
CA LEU A 85 -5.03 -5.74 -7.87
C LEU A 85 -6.01 -5.27 -8.95
N SER A 86 -5.49 -4.54 -9.94
CA SER A 86 -6.28 -3.95 -11.02
C SER A 86 -6.56 -4.92 -12.17
N LYS A 87 -5.65 -5.87 -12.43
CA LYS A 87 -5.79 -6.94 -13.42
C LYS A 87 -4.97 -8.13 -12.93
N LEU A 88 -5.57 -9.32 -12.91
CA LEU A 88 -4.81 -10.49 -13.32
C LEU A 88 -4.54 -10.25 -14.79
N SER A 89 -3.28 -10.01 -15.18
CA SER A 89 -2.95 -9.97 -16.61
C SER A 89 -3.48 -11.26 -17.21
N GLU A 90 -4.19 -11.13 -18.33
CA GLU A 90 -4.47 -12.21 -19.25
C GLU A 90 -3.13 -12.92 -19.55
N ASN A 91 -2.90 -14.02 -18.84
CA ASN A 91 -1.85 -15.02 -19.06
C ASN A 91 -2.42 -16.38 -18.58
N VAL A 92 -3.70 -16.59 -18.90
CA VAL A 92 -4.32 -17.88 -19.20
C VAL A 92 -5.26 -17.61 -20.37
#